data_AF-A0A958GUU6-F1
#
_entry.id   AF-A0A958GUU6-F1
#
_cell.length_a   1.000
_cell.length_b   1.000
_cell.length_c   1.000
_cell.angle_alpha   90.00
_cell.angle_beta   90.00
_cell.angle_gamma   90.00
#
_symmetry.space_group_name_H-M   'P 1'
#
loop_
_entity.id
_entity.type
_entity.pdbx_description
1 polymer ?
#
loop_
_entity_poly.entity_id
_entity_poly.type
_entity_poly.pdbx_seq_one_letter_code
_entity_poly.pdbx_strand_id
1 'polypeptide(L)'
;MNRRTRALCLAALLATSILSILAGLAEPQPPGRAQAPGTADLVVDFGDGRVRVDRVAVVSGSTGLELLQRSDLELALSNGAVCGIDGVGCPASDCFCACRDLANCRFWGYHDGLEDGAWQAYEIGAGESRIGPGAVEGWVWGRPEPVLAPRSMRAALLAADWLAGFQTASGGLADHPGFTVEAIAGFRGAGIPLLGPQADAGRGLADFLAAQAGVYAADGAAPAGKALAGVVAAGLDPRRLAGGDLIARVEATYSPTSRWYGASVWDQAWAIIGLRAAGRSVPPEAVAALASASAASGAWGGMPMAEAADGDSTGLVLQALAAAGARAEQPEVAAALSWLEGMRQADGGFAHERPEDGSNLNATALIVQGLIGLGLDPSDPRWTRVDRSPLDYLTSRQQPDGRLQFAAEPVEVSDLVASLQGLPAMAGRSMPLAGRRVAVEAARDWMREQRDVEGAFLGFNPGASIDAVLALAAAGLEPEALGAPSGGAVPGVAGYLASVAADYAGRGPSAAGKLSAGAVALGADPRDFGGVDLVA
;
A
#
# COMPACT_ATOMS: atom_id res chain seq x y z
N MET A 1 11.35 -1.18 50.44
CA MET A 1 10.94 -0.26 49.35
C MET A 1 9.47 -0.52 49.05
N ASN A 2 8.60 0.46 49.26
CA ASN A 2 7.15 0.25 49.32
C ASN A 2 6.54 0.11 47.90
N ARG A 3 5.40 -0.60 47.74
CA ARG A 3 4.79 -0.87 46.42
C ARG A 3 4.50 0.40 45.61
N ARG A 4 4.15 1.51 46.28
CA ARG A 4 3.99 2.84 45.65
C ARG A 4 5.30 3.41 45.11
N THR A 5 6.42 3.17 45.76
CA THR A 5 7.74 3.66 45.32
C THR A 5 8.27 2.85 44.13
N ARG A 6 7.92 1.57 44.01
CA ARG A 6 8.21 0.75 42.82
C ARG A 6 7.35 1.14 41.62
N ALA A 7 6.06 1.47 41.83
CA ALA A 7 5.17 1.95 40.78
C ALA A 7 5.59 3.34 40.25
N LEU A 8 6.01 4.25 41.14
CA LEU A 8 6.52 5.57 40.76
C LEU A 8 7.87 5.51 40.03
N CYS A 9 8.76 4.58 40.37
CA CYS A 9 10.01 4.38 39.63
C CYS A 9 9.81 3.68 38.28
N LEU A 10 8.83 2.77 38.14
CA LEU A 10 8.49 2.16 36.84
C LEU A 10 7.78 3.16 35.91
N ALA A 11 6.90 4.01 36.45
CA ALA A 11 6.27 5.09 35.69
C ALA A 11 7.28 6.17 35.25
N ALA A 12 8.30 6.47 36.06
CA ALA A 12 9.37 7.40 35.68
C ALA A 12 10.35 6.84 34.62
N LEU A 13 10.50 5.51 34.55
CA LEU A 13 11.29 4.83 33.50
C LEU A 13 10.48 4.63 32.20
N LEU A 14 9.15 4.51 32.29
CA LEU A 14 8.25 4.48 31.13
C LEU A 14 7.99 5.87 30.54
N ALA A 15 7.98 6.91 31.38
CA ALA A 15 7.88 8.30 30.92
C ALA A 15 9.12 8.74 30.14
N THR A 16 10.32 8.20 30.40
CA THR A 16 11.56 8.63 29.70
C THR A 16 11.74 8.00 28.32
N SER A 17 11.18 6.81 28.07
CA SER A 17 11.18 6.18 26.75
C SER A 17 10.06 6.70 25.84
N ILE A 18 8.95 7.17 26.42
CA ILE A 18 7.83 7.80 25.67
C ILE A 18 8.06 9.32 25.50
N LEU A 19 8.73 10.01 26.44
CA LEU A 19 9.09 11.44 26.27
C LEU A 19 10.20 11.69 25.26
N SER A 20 11.01 10.68 24.91
CA SER A 20 12.07 10.88 23.92
C SER A 20 11.52 11.08 22.49
N ILE A 21 10.21 10.88 22.30
CA ILE A 21 9.46 11.20 21.07
C ILE A 21 8.73 12.55 21.17
N LEU A 22 8.63 13.15 22.37
CA LEU A 22 7.83 14.37 22.64
C LEU A 22 8.66 15.65 22.84
N ALA A 23 9.99 15.59 22.74
CA ALA A 23 10.84 16.78 22.68
C ALA A 23 11.28 17.09 21.24
N GLY A 24 10.32 17.09 20.31
CA GLY A 24 10.50 17.70 19.00
C GLY A 24 10.46 19.21 19.16
N LEU A 25 11.58 19.85 18.82
CA LEU A 25 11.76 21.31 18.78
C LEU A 25 10.51 22.00 18.22
N ALA A 26 10.12 23.13 18.81
CA ALA A 26 9.20 24.07 18.20
C ALA A 26 9.86 24.66 16.93
N GLU A 27 9.95 23.86 15.88
CA GLU A 27 10.36 24.31 14.57
C GLU A 27 9.19 25.08 13.93
N PRO A 28 9.46 26.23 13.30
CA PRO A 28 8.44 26.99 12.61
C PRO A 28 7.80 26.10 11.55
N GLN A 29 6.49 25.87 11.69
CA GLN A 29 5.70 25.10 10.73
C GLN A 29 5.88 25.73 9.34
N PRO A 30 6.26 24.95 8.31
CA PRO A 30 6.30 25.48 6.96
C PRO A 30 4.87 25.90 6.57
N PRO A 31 4.70 27.03 5.86
CA PRO A 31 3.37 27.43 5.39
C PRO A 31 2.82 26.32 4.49
N GLY A 32 1.64 25.79 4.84
CA GLY A 32 0.96 24.78 4.03
C GLY A 32 0.78 25.29 2.61
N ARG A 33 1.07 24.44 1.62
CA ARG A 33 0.76 24.77 0.23
C ARG A 33 -0.75 24.75 0.07
N ALA A 34 -1.36 25.92 -0.07
CA ALA A 34 -2.72 26.03 -0.59
C ALA A 34 -2.80 25.27 -1.94
N GLN A 35 -3.92 24.59 -2.19
CA GLN A 35 -4.17 23.89 -3.45
C GLN A 35 -3.81 24.83 -4.61
N ALA A 36 -2.97 24.35 -5.54
CA ALA A 36 -2.55 25.15 -6.67
C ALA A 36 -3.81 25.70 -7.37
N PRO A 37 -3.99 27.02 -7.47
CA PRO A 37 -5.19 27.58 -8.07
C PRO A 37 -5.33 27.03 -9.49
N GLY A 38 -6.51 26.50 -9.83
CA GLY A 38 -6.76 25.97 -11.18
C GLY A 38 -6.41 24.49 -11.39
N THR A 39 -6.58 23.62 -10.39
CA THR A 39 -6.42 22.16 -10.58
C THR A 39 -7.67 21.40 -10.18
N ALA A 40 -7.90 20.24 -10.78
CA ALA A 40 -8.88 19.23 -10.35
C ALA A 40 -8.16 17.91 -10.05
N ASP A 41 -8.76 17.09 -9.20
CA ASP A 41 -8.22 15.79 -8.83
C ASP A 41 -8.85 14.71 -9.74
N LEU A 42 -8.02 13.87 -10.36
CA LEU A 42 -8.38 12.76 -11.23
C LEU A 42 -8.13 11.45 -10.46
N VAL A 43 -9.15 10.63 -10.28
CA VAL A 43 -9.06 9.31 -9.65
C VAL A 43 -9.31 8.25 -10.72
N VAL A 44 -8.39 7.30 -10.88
CA VAL A 44 -8.50 6.18 -11.83
C VAL A 44 -8.38 4.86 -11.08
N ASP A 45 -9.50 4.16 -10.94
CA ASP A 45 -9.59 2.81 -10.40
C ASP A 45 -9.54 1.78 -11.54
N PHE A 46 -8.44 1.04 -11.61
CA PHE A 46 -8.22 0.06 -12.67
C PHE A 46 -9.03 -1.23 -12.50
N GLY A 47 -9.83 -1.35 -11.44
CA GLY A 47 -10.68 -2.51 -11.15
C GLY A 47 -9.91 -3.72 -10.61
N ASP A 48 -8.57 -3.71 -10.67
CA ASP A 48 -7.65 -4.74 -10.18
C ASP A 48 -7.04 -4.43 -8.80
N GLY A 49 -7.56 -3.39 -8.12
CA GLY A 49 -7.08 -2.91 -6.81
C GLY A 49 -5.97 -1.85 -6.90
N ARG A 50 -5.47 -1.55 -8.11
CA ARG A 50 -4.70 -0.33 -8.36
C ARG A 50 -5.64 0.85 -8.50
N VAL A 51 -5.32 1.92 -7.78
CA VAL A 51 -5.94 3.23 -7.95
C VAL A 51 -4.82 4.23 -8.15
N ARG A 52 -4.94 5.05 -9.18
CA ARG A 52 -4.07 6.19 -9.47
C ARG A 52 -4.82 7.47 -9.17
N VAL A 53 -4.12 8.43 -8.60
CA VAL A 53 -4.69 9.74 -8.31
C VAL A 53 -3.71 10.78 -8.81
N ASP A 54 -4.22 11.72 -9.59
CA ASP A 54 -3.45 12.81 -10.17
C ASP A 54 -4.11 14.14 -9.95
N ARG A 55 -3.30 15.17 -9.71
CA ARG A 55 -3.78 16.54 -9.70
C ARG A 55 -3.42 17.20 -11.01
N VAL A 56 -4.44 17.57 -11.78
CA VAL A 56 -4.28 18.02 -13.15
C VAL A 56 -4.79 19.46 -13.30
N ALA A 57 -4.05 20.27 -14.05
CA ALA A 57 -4.39 21.67 -14.28
C ALA A 57 -5.65 21.81 -15.16
N VAL A 58 -6.61 22.62 -14.70
CA VAL A 58 -7.89 22.89 -15.34
C VAL A 58 -8.24 24.38 -15.28
N VAL A 59 -9.12 24.79 -16.19
CA VAL A 59 -9.78 26.10 -16.13
C VAL A 59 -11.29 25.88 -15.98
N SER A 60 -12.02 26.90 -15.52
CA SER A 60 -13.48 26.81 -15.43
C SER A 60 -14.09 26.46 -16.80
N GLY A 61 -14.88 25.39 -16.83
CA GLY A 61 -15.51 24.90 -18.04
C GLY A 61 -14.70 23.86 -18.82
N SER A 62 -13.55 23.42 -18.29
CA SER A 62 -12.87 22.22 -18.80
C SER A 62 -13.79 20.99 -18.74
N THR A 63 -13.47 19.94 -19.49
CA THR A 63 -14.25 18.69 -19.48
C THR A 63 -13.50 17.59 -18.74
N GLY A 64 -14.21 16.54 -18.32
CA GLY A 64 -13.59 15.36 -17.72
C GLY A 64 -12.65 14.61 -18.67
N LEU A 65 -12.96 14.64 -19.97
CA LEU A 65 -12.05 14.09 -20.99
C LEU A 65 -10.79 14.94 -21.14
N GLU A 66 -10.91 16.26 -21.11
CA GLU A 66 -9.74 17.16 -21.12
C GLU A 66 -8.85 16.96 -19.89
N LEU A 67 -9.46 16.72 -18.72
CA LEU A 67 -8.73 16.39 -17.50
C LEU A 67 -7.90 15.12 -17.71
N LEU A 68 -8.51 14.05 -18.23
CA LEU A 68 -7.84 12.79 -18.50
C LEU A 68 -6.73 12.96 -19.56
N GLN A 69 -6.98 13.71 -20.63
CA GLN A 69 -6.00 13.99 -21.69
C GLN A 69 -4.81 14.85 -21.24
N ARG A 70 -4.96 15.63 -20.17
CA ARG A 70 -3.89 16.44 -19.58
C ARG A 70 -3.08 15.71 -18.52
N SER A 71 -3.52 14.52 -18.12
CA SER A 71 -2.74 13.63 -17.26
C SER A 71 -1.56 13.02 -18.03
N ASP A 72 -0.68 12.30 -17.34
CA ASP A 72 0.42 11.54 -17.92
C ASP A 72 0.01 10.11 -18.35
N LEU A 73 -1.29 9.82 -18.34
CA LEU A 73 -1.84 8.50 -18.64
C LEU A 73 -1.92 8.25 -20.16
N GLU A 74 -1.61 7.03 -20.59
CA GLU A 74 -1.80 6.55 -21.95
C GLU A 74 -3.29 6.26 -22.19
N LEU A 75 -3.87 6.86 -23.25
CA LEU A 75 -5.30 6.74 -23.53
C LEU A 75 -5.57 6.04 -24.87
N ALA A 76 -6.47 5.07 -24.85
CA ALA A 76 -7.11 4.55 -26.05
C ALA A 76 -8.50 5.19 -26.17
N LEU A 77 -8.70 6.02 -27.19
CA LEU A 77 -9.94 6.79 -27.41
C LEU A 77 -10.59 6.43 -28.75
N SER A 78 -11.92 6.36 -28.78
CA SER A 78 -12.68 6.16 -30.02
C SER A 78 -13.99 6.92 -29.98
N ASN A 79 -14.19 7.85 -30.93
CA ASN A 79 -15.42 8.64 -31.04
C ASN A 79 -15.88 9.30 -29.72
N GLY A 80 -14.93 9.79 -28.91
CA GLY A 80 -15.21 10.42 -27.61
C GLY A 80 -15.41 9.45 -26.44
N ALA A 81 -15.42 8.14 -26.68
CA ALA A 81 -15.38 7.12 -25.63
C ALA A 81 -13.94 6.88 -25.16
N VAL A 82 -13.78 6.66 -23.86
CA VAL A 82 -12.53 6.20 -23.25
C VAL A 82 -12.54 4.68 -23.22
N CYS A 83 -11.70 4.08 -24.04
CA CYS A 83 -11.66 2.64 -24.29
C CYS A 83 -10.63 1.96 -23.39
N GLY A 84 -9.50 2.64 -23.17
CA GLY A 84 -8.42 2.18 -22.32
C GLY A 84 -7.66 3.33 -21.67
N ILE A 85 -7.15 3.08 -20.46
CA ILE A 85 -6.31 3.98 -19.67
C ILE A 85 -5.13 3.16 -19.16
N ASP A 86 -3.89 3.58 -19.44
CA ASP A 86 -2.64 2.95 -18.98
C ASP A 86 -2.59 1.43 -19.21
N GLY A 87 -2.96 1.02 -20.42
CA GLY A 87 -2.97 -0.39 -20.83
C GLY A 87 -4.10 -1.24 -20.22
N VAL A 88 -4.98 -0.66 -19.40
CA VAL A 88 -6.18 -1.32 -18.87
C VAL A 88 -7.41 -0.91 -19.68
N GLY A 89 -8.16 -1.91 -20.11
CA GLY A 89 -9.40 -1.73 -20.87
C GLY A 89 -9.31 -2.39 -22.23
N CYS A 90 -9.86 -1.70 -23.22
CA CYS A 90 -9.99 -2.17 -24.59
C CYS A 90 -9.24 -1.28 -25.59
N PRO A 91 -8.80 -1.83 -26.74
CA PRO A 91 -8.19 -1.04 -27.79
C PRO A 91 -9.21 -0.07 -28.42
N ALA A 92 -8.73 1.06 -28.96
CA ALA A 92 -9.58 2.06 -29.60
C ALA A 92 -10.40 1.53 -30.80
N SER A 93 -9.95 0.43 -31.42
CA SER A 93 -10.68 -0.24 -32.51
C SER A 93 -11.93 -1.00 -32.04
N ASP A 94 -12.02 -1.36 -30.76
CA ASP A 94 -13.13 -2.11 -30.17
C ASP A 94 -13.26 -1.80 -28.68
N CYS A 95 -13.86 -0.65 -28.34
CA CYS A 95 -13.94 -0.16 -26.95
C CYS A 95 -14.78 -1.04 -26.01
N PHE A 96 -15.60 -1.92 -26.60
CA PHE A 96 -16.46 -2.86 -25.88
C PHE A 96 -15.97 -4.30 -26.05
N CYS A 97 -14.68 -4.50 -26.32
CA CYS A 97 -14.04 -5.82 -26.44
C CYS A 97 -14.30 -6.74 -25.23
N ALA A 98 -14.55 -6.15 -24.05
CA ALA A 98 -14.85 -6.82 -22.80
C ALA A 98 -16.36 -6.92 -22.48
N CYS A 99 -17.22 -6.69 -23.46
CA CYS A 99 -18.69 -6.77 -23.35
C CYS A 99 -19.28 -7.80 -24.31
N ARG A 100 -18.69 -9.00 -24.33
CA ARG A 100 -19.20 -10.14 -25.13
C ARG A 100 -20.49 -10.73 -24.55
N ASP A 101 -20.70 -10.57 -23.26
CA ASP A 101 -21.97 -10.83 -22.59
C ASP A 101 -22.32 -9.62 -21.70
N LEU A 102 -23.62 -9.35 -21.51
CA LEU A 102 -24.10 -8.19 -20.76
C LEU A 102 -23.94 -8.33 -19.24
N ALA A 103 -23.86 -9.54 -18.70
CA ALA A 103 -23.69 -9.82 -17.28
C ALA A 103 -22.24 -9.61 -16.80
N ASN A 104 -21.25 -9.75 -17.69
CA ASN A 104 -19.82 -9.55 -17.41
C ASN A 104 -19.22 -8.39 -18.23
N CYS A 105 -20.06 -7.52 -18.77
CA CYS A 105 -19.61 -6.37 -19.56
C CYS A 105 -18.79 -5.42 -18.68
N ARG A 106 -17.55 -5.17 -19.09
CA ARG A 106 -16.65 -4.21 -18.45
C ARG A 106 -16.33 -3.08 -19.40
N PHE A 107 -16.48 -1.87 -18.92
CA PHE A 107 -16.11 -0.64 -19.59
C PHE A 107 -15.64 0.38 -18.55
N TRP A 108 -15.07 1.50 -19.01
CA TRP A 108 -14.69 2.63 -18.16
C TRP A 108 -15.93 3.46 -17.82
N GLY A 109 -16.30 3.48 -16.54
CA GLY A 109 -17.34 4.36 -16.01
C GLY A 109 -16.75 5.68 -15.53
N TYR A 110 -17.43 6.79 -15.78
CA TYR A 110 -17.01 8.15 -15.44
C TYR A 110 -17.93 8.76 -14.37
N HIS A 111 -17.35 9.33 -13.32
CA HIS A 111 -18.04 9.71 -12.09
C HIS A 111 -17.64 11.09 -11.58
N ASP A 112 -18.60 11.82 -11.04
CA ASP A 112 -18.40 13.03 -10.25
C ASP A 112 -18.22 12.66 -8.78
N GLY A 113 -17.19 13.22 -8.15
CA GLY A 113 -16.95 13.10 -6.73
C GLY A 113 -17.68 14.21 -5.99
N LEU A 114 -18.78 13.86 -5.31
CA LEU A 114 -19.64 14.83 -4.63
C LEU A 114 -19.02 15.34 -3.33
N GLU A 115 -19.50 16.52 -2.87
CA GLU A 115 -19.04 17.14 -1.62
C GLU A 115 -19.34 16.28 -0.37
N ASP A 116 -20.39 15.45 -0.42
CA ASP A 116 -20.75 14.51 0.64
C ASP A 116 -19.86 13.24 0.65
N GLY A 117 -18.98 13.09 -0.35
CA GLY A 117 -18.07 11.96 -0.47
C GLY A 117 -18.63 10.75 -1.20
N ALA A 118 -19.81 10.85 -1.82
CA ALA A 118 -20.34 9.84 -2.72
C ALA A 118 -19.78 10.01 -4.15
N TRP A 119 -19.74 8.90 -4.90
CA TRP A 119 -19.60 8.95 -6.35
C TRP A 119 -20.97 9.08 -7.00
N GLN A 120 -21.07 9.90 -8.02
CA GLN A 120 -22.23 9.97 -8.90
C GLN A 120 -21.79 9.69 -10.33
N ALA A 121 -22.35 8.66 -10.96
CA ALA A 121 -22.09 8.42 -12.38
C ALA A 121 -22.56 9.61 -13.23
N TYR A 122 -21.77 10.02 -14.21
CA TYR A 122 -22.18 11.02 -15.18
C TYR A 122 -23.17 10.39 -16.18
N GLU A 123 -24.34 11.01 -16.33
CA GLU A 123 -25.34 10.64 -17.35
C GLU A 123 -24.99 11.19 -18.75
N ILE A 124 -23.89 11.93 -18.87
CA ILE A 124 -23.38 12.53 -20.10
C ILE A 124 -21.94 12.07 -20.34
N GLY A 125 -21.48 12.15 -21.59
CA GLY A 125 -20.11 11.79 -21.93
C GLY A 125 -19.08 12.72 -21.27
N ALA A 126 -17.89 12.20 -20.97
CA ALA A 126 -16.81 12.99 -20.35
C ALA A 126 -16.33 14.17 -21.19
N GLY A 127 -16.53 14.14 -22.52
CA GLY A 127 -16.30 15.29 -23.41
C GLY A 127 -17.37 16.38 -23.33
N GLU A 128 -18.51 16.09 -22.70
CA GLU A 128 -19.64 17.00 -22.55
C GLU A 128 -19.77 17.56 -21.13
N SER A 129 -19.09 16.97 -20.15
CA SER A 129 -19.07 17.50 -18.78
C SER A 129 -18.42 18.88 -18.71
N ARG A 130 -18.72 19.61 -17.63
CA ARG A 130 -18.18 20.94 -17.36
C ARG A 130 -17.71 20.98 -15.92
N ILE A 131 -16.39 20.97 -15.76
CA ILE A 131 -15.71 20.90 -14.48
C ILE A 131 -14.96 22.21 -14.22
N GLY A 132 -14.58 22.41 -12.96
CA GLY A 132 -13.84 23.59 -12.53
C GLY A 132 -12.71 23.22 -11.59
N PRO A 133 -11.89 24.22 -11.21
CA PRO A 133 -10.88 24.03 -10.17
C PRO A 133 -11.51 23.48 -8.89
N GLY A 134 -10.92 22.42 -8.34
CA GLY A 134 -11.39 21.71 -7.16
C GLY A 134 -12.38 20.58 -7.44
N ALA A 135 -12.74 20.30 -8.70
CA ALA A 135 -13.52 19.10 -9.04
C ALA A 135 -12.74 17.81 -8.72
N VAL A 136 -13.48 16.73 -8.43
CA VAL A 136 -12.93 15.38 -8.23
C VAL A 136 -13.58 14.46 -9.24
N GLU A 137 -12.82 13.98 -10.21
CA GLU A 137 -13.32 13.22 -11.34
C GLU A 137 -12.83 11.77 -11.27
N GLY A 138 -13.76 10.81 -11.31
CA GLY A 138 -13.48 9.40 -11.13
C GLY A 138 -13.64 8.59 -12.42
N TRP A 139 -12.69 7.70 -12.68
CA TRP A 139 -12.76 6.67 -13.71
C TRP A 139 -12.65 5.30 -13.06
N VAL A 140 -13.54 4.37 -13.40
CA VAL A 140 -13.48 2.99 -12.88
C VAL A 140 -13.67 1.97 -13.98
N TRP A 141 -12.82 0.94 -13.99
CA TRP A 141 -12.93 -0.16 -14.95
C TRP A 141 -13.79 -1.30 -14.39
N GLY A 142 -14.93 -1.55 -15.03
CA GLY A 142 -15.73 -2.77 -14.80
C GLY A 142 -16.39 -2.90 -13.42
N ARG A 143 -16.55 -1.79 -12.69
CA ARG A 143 -17.34 -1.71 -11.45
C ARG A 143 -18.37 -0.58 -11.56
N PRO A 144 -19.44 -0.62 -10.75
CA PRO A 144 -20.44 0.45 -10.73
C PRO A 144 -19.87 1.81 -10.32
N GLU A 145 -18.91 1.84 -9.39
CA GLU A 145 -18.25 3.05 -8.89
C GLU A 145 -16.82 2.74 -8.41
N PRO A 146 -15.93 3.74 -8.31
CA PRO A 146 -14.60 3.57 -7.72
C PRO A 146 -14.68 3.15 -6.25
N VAL A 147 -13.74 2.30 -5.81
CA VAL A 147 -13.74 1.72 -4.45
C VAL A 147 -13.38 2.74 -3.36
N LEU A 148 -12.68 3.81 -3.72
CA LEU A 148 -12.22 4.82 -2.77
C LEU A 148 -13.17 6.01 -2.75
N ALA A 149 -13.61 6.42 -1.56
CA ALA A 149 -14.44 7.60 -1.38
C ALA A 149 -13.67 8.88 -1.82
N PRO A 150 -14.22 9.70 -2.74
CA PRO A 150 -13.52 10.83 -3.36
C PRO A 150 -13.06 11.85 -2.34
N ARG A 151 -13.90 12.13 -1.34
CA ARG A 151 -13.60 13.10 -0.28
C ARG A 151 -12.43 12.66 0.61
N SER A 152 -12.37 11.37 0.96
CA SER A 152 -11.27 10.83 1.77
C SER A 152 -9.96 10.85 0.98
N MET A 153 -9.99 10.49 -0.30
CA MET A 153 -8.80 10.55 -1.15
C MET A 153 -8.29 11.98 -1.33
N ARG A 154 -9.18 12.95 -1.60
CA ARG A 154 -8.79 14.36 -1.65
C ARG A 154 -8.14 14.81 -0.33
N ALA A 155 -8.70 14.39 0.80
CA ALA A 155 -8.10 14.68 2.09
C ALA A 155 -6.71 14.05 2.24
N ALA A 156 -6.49 12.83 1.73
CA ALA A 156 -5.17 12.20 1.69
C ALA A 156 -4.16 12.99 0.84
N LEU A 157 -4.56 13.52 -0.32
CA LEU A 157 -3.69 14.36 -1.16
C LEU A 157 -3.30 15.66 -0.46
N LEU A 158 -4.27 16.35 0.17
CA LEU A 158 -4.01 17.60 0.89
C LEU A 158 -3.10 17.37 2.11
N ALA A 159 -3.28 16.24 2.82
CA ALA A 159 -2.38 15.83 3.89
C ALA A 159 -0.97 15.53 3.35
N ALA A 160 -0.86 14.88 2.19
CA ALA A 160 0.42 14.63 1.55
C ALA A 160 1.16 15.92 1.14
N ASP A 161 0.45 16.90 0.59
CA ASP A 161 1.03 18.20 0.23
C ASP A 161 1.58 18.93 1.46
N TRP A 162 0.84 18.88 2.56
CA TRP A 162 1.27 19.46 3.82
C TRP A 162 2.50 18.73 4.38
N LEU A 163 2.47 17.39 4.39
CA LEU A 163 3.61 16.55 4.81
C LEU A 163 4.84 16.82 3.96
N ALA A 164 4.71 17.00 2.64
CA ALA A 164 5.84 17.30 1.77
C ALA A 164 6.61 18.57 2.20
N GLY A 165 5.97 19.50 2.91
CA GLY A 165 6.63 20.67 3.50
C GLY A 165 7.67 20.34 4.58
N PHE A 166 7.61 19.15 5.18
CA PHE A 166 8.56 18.67 6.19
C PHE A 166 9.73 17.88 5.58
N GLN A 167 9.78 17.72 4.26
CA GLN A 167 10.94 17.10 3.64
C GLN A 167 12.15 18.04 3.73
N THR A 168 13.26 17.53 4.26
CA THR A 168 14.48 18.31 4.44
C THR A 168 15.46 18.08 3.27
N ALA A 169 16.58 18.80 3.27
CA ALA A 169 17.67 18.60 2.30
C ALA A 169 18.34 17.21 2.37
N SER A 170 18.11 16.43 3.44
CA SER A 170 18.58 15.04 3.51
C SER A 170 17.75 14.11 2.62
N GLY A 171 16.58 14.57 2.18
CA GLY A 171 15.55 13.79 1.51
C GLY A 171 14.53 13.17 2.47
N GLY A 172 14.82 13.11 3.78
CA GLY A 172 13.94 12.55 4.80
C GLY A 172 12.82 13.50 5.23
N LEU A 173 11.76 12.92 5.80
CA LEU A 173 10.69 13.70 6.42
C LEU A 173 11.07 14.05 7.86
N ALA A 174 11.23 15.35 8.13
CA ALA A 174 11.70 15.89 9.41
C ALA A 174 12.96 15.17 9.95
N ASP A 175 13.83 14.70 9.05
CA ASP A 175 15.02 13.90 9.34
C ASP A 175 14.81 12.70 10.28
N HIS A 176 13.58 12.16 10.32
CA HIS A 176 13.24 11.05 11.19
C HIS A 176 12.88 9.80 10.37
N PRO A 177 13.61 8.68 10.51
CA PRO A 177 13.35 7.46 9.74
C PRO A 177 11.95 6.89 9.95
N GLY A 178 11.44 6.91 11.19
CA GLY A 178 10.09 6.44 11.49
C GLY A 178 8.98 7.29 10.85
N PHE A 179 9.19 8.60 10.69
CA PHE A 179 8.25 9.47 9.99
C PHE A 179 8.37 9.31 8.49
N THR A 180 9.59 9.16 7.98
CA THR A 180 9.86 8.87 6.57
C THR A 180 9.20 7.56 6.13
N VAL A 181 9.21 6.52 6.96
CA VAL A 181 8.49 5.25 6.69
C VAL A 181 6.99 5.48 6.54
N GLU A 182 6.36 6.20 7.48
CA GLU A 182 4.91 6.47 7.42
C GLU A 182 4.56 7.37 6.22
N ALA A 183 5.41 8.35 5.89
CA ALA A 183 5.24 9.20 4.72
C ALA A 183 5.30 8.38 3.43
N ILE A 184 6.28 7.48 3.30
CA ILE A 184 6.40 6.57 2.16
C ILE A 184 5.14 5.71 2.04
N ALA A 185 4.65 5.16 3.15
CA ALA A 185 3.47 4.33 3.12
C ALA A 185 2.23 5.14 2.72
N GLY A 186 2.05 6.33 3.27
CA GLY A 186 0.97 7.22 2.88
C GLY A 186 1.03 7.59 1.40
N PHE A 187 2.19 8.07 0.93
CA PHE A 187 2.36 8.51 -0.45
C PHE A 187 2.14 7.38 -1.43
N ARG A 188 2.72 6.19 -1.17
CA ARG A 188 2.48 5.01 -2.03
C ARG A 188 1.04 4.56 -1.98
N GLY A 189 0.41 4.63 -0.81
CA GLY A 189 -0.99 4.29 -0.65
C GLY A 189 -1.93 5.17 -1.47
N ALA A 190 -1.61 6.46 -1.55
CA ALA A 190 -2.30 7.48 -2.33
C ALA A 190 -1.82 7.60 -3.80
N GLY A 191 -0.87 6.75 -4.24
CA GLY A 191 -0.33 6.81 -5.61
C GLY A 191 0.54 8.02 -5.91
N ILE A 192 1.11 8.67 -4.88
CA ILE A 192 1.97 9.85 -4.97
C ILE A 192 3.45 9.42 -5.13
N PRO A 193 4.21 10.04 -6.04
CA PRO A 193 5.65 9.79 -6.18
C PRO A 193 6.44 10.04 -4.88
N LEU A 194 7.49 9.25 -4.63
CA LEU A 194 8.36 9.39 -3.44
C LEU A 194 9.45 10.46 -3.57
N LEU A 195 9.54 11.09 -4.74
CA LEU A 195 10.38 12.26 -4.99
C LEU A 195 9.53 13.50 -4.70
N GLY A 196 9.70 14.09 -3.52
CA GLY A 196 9.02 15.33 -3.19
C GLY A 196 9.63 16.53 -3.93
N PRO A 197 8.88 17.65 -4.04
CA PRO A 197 9.30 18.84 -4.76
C PRO A 197 10.53 19.54 -4.16
N GLN A 198 10.95 19.18 -2.95
CA GLN A 198 12.10 19.70 -2.22
C GLN A 198 13.31 18.75 -2.26
N ALA A 199 13.30 17.72 -3.11
CA ALA A 199 14.43 16.80 -3.29
C ALA A 199 15.66 17.51 -3.89
N ASP A 200 16.45 18.17 -3.04
CA ASP A 200 17.72 18.79 -3.44
C ASP A 200 18.68 17.70 -3.94
N ALA A 201 19.26 17.94 -5.12
CA ALA A 201 20.14 17.00 -5.82
C ALA A 201 19.54 15.62 -6.13
N GLY A 202 18.20 15.49 -6.13
CA GLY A 202 17.51 14.25 -6.48
C GLY A 202 17.43 13.21 -5.35
N ARG A 203 17.70 13.59 -4.09
CA ARG A 203 17.57 12.71 -2.92
C ARG A 203 16.12 12.71 -2.40
N GLY A 204 15.42 11.60 -2.58
CA GLY A 204 14.04 11.41 -2.12
C GLY A 204 13.93 10.69 -0.77
N LEU A 205 12.68 10.46 -0.34
CA LEU A 205 12.38 9.71 0.89
C LEU A 205 13.03 8.31 0.88
N ALA A 206 13.09 7.68 -0.28
CA ALA A 206 13.72 6.37 -0.46
C ALA A 206 15.24 6.42 -0.23
N ASP A 207 15.94 7.46 -0.70
CA ASP A 207 17.39 7.60 -0.51
C ASP A 207 17.75 7.81 0.95
N PHE A 208 16.98 8.67 1.64
CA PHE A 208 17.12 8.87 3.08
C PHE A 208 16.92 7.56 3.83
N LEU A 209 15.85 6.82 3.51
CA LEU A 209 15.55 5.56 4.17
C LEU A 209 16.63 4.50 3.87
N ALA A 210 17.16 4.45 2.65
CA ALA A 210 18.25 3.54 2.29
C ALA A 210 19.51 3.76 3.14
N ALA A 211 19.77 5.01 3.54
CA ALA A 211 20.89 5.38 4.40
C ALA A 211 20.60 5.15 5.89
N GLN A 212 19.39 5.46 6.36
CA GLN A 212 19.09 5.54 7.80
C GLN A 212 18.32 4.34 8.37
N ALA A 213 17.71 3.49 7.53
CA ALA A 213 16.87 2.38 7.99
C ALA A 213 17.59 1.41 8.91
N GLY A 214 18.87 1.12 8.67
CA GLY A 214 19.63 0.20 9.53
C GLY A 214 20.03 0.78 10.88
N VAL A 215 20.17 2.11 10.98
CA VAL A 215 20.36 2.81 12.27
C VAL A 215 19.07 2.74 13.05
N TYR A 216 17.95 3.11 12.42
CA TYR A 216 16.63 3.03 13.04
C TYR A 216 16.27 1.60 13.49
N ALA A 217 16.58 0.60 12.67
CA ALA A 217 16.34 -0.80 13.00
C ALA A 217 17.17 -1.33 14.19
N ALA A 218 18.21 -0.61 14.62
CA ALA A 218 19.00 -1.01 15.79
C ALA A 218 18.27 -0.75 17.12
N ASP A 219 17.23 0.09 17.12
CA ASP A 219 16.53 0.53 18.34
C ASP A 219 15.52 -0.50 18.88
N GLY A 220 15.28 -1.61 18.18
CA GLY A 220 14.46 -2.72 18.68
C GLY A 220 13.61 -3.38 17.60
N ALA A 221 12.73 -4.30 18.04
CA ALA A 221 11.88 -5.09 17.15
C ALA A 221 10.87 -4.22 16.38
N ALA A 222 10.17 -3.29 17.06
CA ALA A 222 9.26 -2.38 16.37
C ALA A 222 9.97 -1.47 15.34
N PRO A 223 11.06 -0.74 15.68
CA PRO A 223 11.83 0.03 14.70
C PRO A 223 12.34 -0.81 13.54
N ALA A 224 12.85 -2.03 13.78
CA ALA A 224 13.33 -2.93 12.74
C ALA A 224 12.21 -3.38 11.79
N GLY A 225 11.06 -3.79 12.35
CA GLY A 225 9.89 -4.22 11.57
C GLY A 225 9.30 -3.07 10.74
N LYS A 226 9.19 -1.89 11.34
CA LYS A 226 8.73 -0.67 10.66
C LYS A 226 9.70 -0.23 9.56
N ALA A 227 11.02 -0.24 9.82
CA ALA A 227 12.04 0.03 8.81
C ALA A 227 11.92 -0.93 7.62
N LEU A 228 11.78 -2.24 7.89
CA LEU A 228 11.61 -3.26 6.86
C LEU A 228 10.37 -3.00 6.00
N ALA A 229 9.22 -2.71 6.63
CA ALA A 229 7.98 -2.38 5.92
C ALA A 229 8.15 -1.15 5.01
N GLY A 230 8.77 -0.07 5.51
CA GLY A 230 8.99 1.15 4.73
C GLY A 230 9.98 0.98 3.58
N VAL A 231 11.06 0.23 3.79
CA VAL A 231 12.07 -0.07 2.75
C VAL A 231 11.44 -0.85 1.60
N VAL A 232 10.62 -1.85 1.93
CA VAL A 232 9.88 -2.61 0.93
C VAL A 232 8.88 -1.71 0.20
N ALA A 233 8.11 -0.90 0.93
CA ALA A 233 7.16 0.04 0.34
C ALA A 233 7.85 1.05 -0.58
N ALA A 234 9.08 1.47 -0.27
CA ALA A 234 9.90 2.31 -1.13
C ALA A 234 10.35 1.61 -2.43
N GLY A 235 10.34 0.27 -2.47
CA GLY A 235 10.83 -0.53 -3.61
C GLY A 235 12.32 -0.88 -3.52
N LEU A 236 12.94 -0.64 -2.36
CA LEU A 236 14.33 -0.93 -2.08
C LEU A 236 14.54 -2.41 -1.74
N ASP A 237 15.78 -2.90 -1.84
CA ASP A 237 16.17 -4.24 -1.42
C ASP A 237 16.49 -4.25 0.09
N PRO A 238 15.68 -4.91 0.94
CA PRO A 238 15.89 -4.92 2.39
C PRO A 238 17.12 -5.73 2.84
N ARG A 239 17.77 -6.49 1.95
CA ARG A 239 18.98 -7.26 2.26
C ARG A 239 20.27 -6.47 2.00
N ARG A 240 20.21 -5.40 1.20
CA ARG A 240 21.36 -4.67 0.66
C ARG A 240 21.30 -3.18 0.95
N LEU A 241 21.18 -2.83 2.24
CA LEU A 241 21.22 -1.46 2.71
C LEU A 241 22.55 -1.12 3.38
N ALA A 242 22.84 0.18 3.54
CA ALA A 242 24.05 0.66 4.22
C ALA A 242 24.17 0.15 5.67
N GLY A 243 23.05 -0.24 6.30
CA GLY A 243 23.01 -0.85 7.63
C GLY A 243 22.76 -2.37 7.65
N GLY A 244 22.92 -3.07 6.52
CA GLY A 244 22.85 -4.53 6.44
C GLY A 244 21.44 -5.07 6.18
N ASP A 245 21.27 -6.37 6.43
CA ASP A 245 20.05 -7.12 6.15
C ASP A 245 18.97 -6.87 7.21
N LEU A 246 17.92 -6.13 6.85
CA LEU A 246 16.80 -5.83 7.75
C LEU A 246 15.93 -7.06 8.04
N ILE A 247 15.84 -8.02 7.11
CA ILE A 247 15.09 -9.26 7.35
C ILE A 247 15.77 -10.03 8.47
N ALA A 248 17.08 -10.25 8.34
CA ALA A 248 17.87 -10.94 9.36
C ALA A 248 17.82 -10.22 10.72
N ARG A 249 17.80 -8.89 10.73
CA ARG A 249 17.66 -8.10 11.96
C ARG A 249 16.32 -8.33 12.65
N VAL A 250 15.20 -8.30 11.91
CA VAL A 250 13.88 -8.57 12.49
C VAL A 250 13.81 -10.01 13.02
N GLU A 251 14.23 -10.99 12.20
CA GLU A 251 14.26 -12.40 12.59
C GLU A 251 15.10 -12.65 13.86
N ALA A 252 16.21 -11.93 14.03
CA ALA A 252 17.06 -12.02 15.23
C ALA A 252 16.41 -11.49 16.52
N THR A 253 15.33 -10.70 16.43
CA THR A 253 14.60 -10.24 17.61
C THR A 253 13.58 -11.26 18.12
N TYR A 254 13.35 -12.36 17.38
CA TYR A 254 12.47 -13.45 17.80
C TYR A 254 13.09 -14.29 18.92
N SER A 255 12.32 -14.52 19.97
CA SER A 255 12.64 -15.50 21.00
C SER A 255 11.76 -16.75 20.84
N PRO A 256 12.35 -17.92 20.50
CA PRO A 256 11.60 -19.18 20.48
C PRO A 256 11.08 -19.60 21.86
N THR A 257 11.58 -19.04 22.96
CA THR A 257 11.10 -19.35 24.30
C THR A 257 9.81 -18.59 24.62
N SER A 258 9.81 -17.27 24.42
CA SER A 258 8.61 -16.46 24.66
C SER A 258 7.61 -16.55 23.53
N ARG A 259 8.06 -16.87 22.30
CA ARG A 259 7.31 -16.75 21.03
C ARG A 259 7.08 -15.30 20.59
N TRP A 260 7.84 -14.36 21.15
CA TRP A 260 7.74 -12.94 20.86
C TRP A 260 8.98 -12.40 20.14
N TYR A 261 8.74 -11.47 19.22
CA TYR A 261 9.65 -10.43 18.79
C TYR A 261 9.57 -9.28 19.79
N GLY A 262 10.69 -8.91 20.40
CA GLY A 262 10.71 -7.85 21.42
C GLY A 262 9.84 -8.18 22.65
N ALA A 263 9.30 -7.13 23.28
CA ALA A 263 8.60 -7.25 24.57
C ALA A 263 7.18 -6.69 24.58
N SER A 264 6.81 -5.86 23.61
CA SER A 264 5.51 -5.18 23.52
C SER A 264 4.62 -5.75 22.41
N VAL A 265 3.33 -5.41 22.46
CA VAL A 265 2.40 -5.71 21.36
C VAL A 265 2.83 -5.00 20.07
N TRP A 266 3.39 -3.79 20.18
CA TRP A 266 3.90 -3.01 19.06
C TRP A 266 5.14 -3.65 18.41
N ASP A 267 6.06 -4.19 19.22
CA ASP A 267 7.21 -4.95 18.73
C ASP A 267 6.78 -6.13 17.86
N GLN A 268 5.86 -6.94 18.39
CA GLN A 268 5.33 -8.10 17.71
C GLN A 268 4.60 -7.72 16.43
N ALA A 269 3.71 -6.73 16.50
CA ALA A 269 2.90 -6.31 15.37
C ALA A 269 3.77 -5.75 14.23
N TRP A 270 4.71 -4.85 14.51
CA TRP A 270 5.60 -4.31 13.49
C TRP A 270 6.58 -5.35 12.92
N ALA A 271 7.07 -6.29 13.73
CA ALA A 271 7.88 -7.39 13.23
C ALA A 271 7.10 -8.27 12.24
N ILE A 272 5.85 -8.63 12.57
CA ILE A 272 4.95 -9.37 11.68
C ILE A 272 4.68 -8.58 10.41
N ILE A 273 4.26 -7.32 10.51
CA ILE A 273 3.99 -6.44 9.35
C ILE A 273 5.22 -6.35 8.46
N GLY A 274 6.41 -6.10 9.01
CA GLY A 274 7.66 -5.98 8.26
C GLY A 274 8.04 -7.26 7.53
N LEU A 275 8.01 -8.41 8.21
CA LEU A 275 8.33 -9.70 7.60
C LEU A 275 7.34 -10.03 6.48
N ARG A 276 6.04 -9.81 6.71
CA ARG A 276 5.00 -10.03 5.70
C ARG A 276 5.14 -9.06 4.53
N ALA A 277 5.51 -7.80 4.77
CA ALA A 277 5.84 -6.84 3.71
C ALA A 277 6.94 -7.41 2.80
N ALA A 278 7.99 -7.99 3.38
CA ALA A 278 9.11 -8.59 2.67
C ALA A 278 8.83 -10.00 2.09
N GLY A 279 7.57 -10.46 2.08
CA GLY A 279 7.20 -11.79 1.58
C GLY A 279 7.75 -12.94 2.42
N ARG A 280 8.12 -12.71 3.68
CA ARG A 280 8.67 -13.71 4.58
C ARG A 280 7.56 -14.39 5.37
N SER A 281 7.75 -15.69 5.63
CA SER A 281 6.94 -16.42 6.59
C SER A 281 7.20 -15.91 8.00
N VAL A 282 6.14 -15.79 8.79
CA VAL A 282 6.23 -15.53 10.24
C VAL A 282 5.97 -16.86 10.95
N PRO A 283 6.70 -17.20 12.04
CA PRO A 283 6.39 -18.36 12.86
C PRO A 283 4.92 -18.35 13.31
N PRO A 284 4.14 -19.42 13.06
CA PRO A 284 2.73 -19.48 13.47
C PRO A 284 2.52 -19.22 14.96
N GLU A 285 3.45 -19.66 15.80
CA GLU A 285 3.44 -19.44 17.25
C GLU A 285 3.57 -17.96 17.62
N ALA A 286 4.26 -17.16 16.81
CA ALA A 286 4.35 -15.72 17.01
C ALA A 286 3.02 -15.03 16.73
N VAL A 287 2.33 -15.44 15.66
CA VAL A 287 0.98 -14.94 15.32
C VAL A 287 -0.02 -15.34 16.40
N ALA A 288 0.01 -16.60 16.82
CA ALA A 288 -0.85 -17.11 17.90
C ALA A 288 -0.59 -16.39 19.23
N ALA A 289 0.68 -16.13 19.56
CA ALA A 289 1.05 -15.36 20.76
C ALA A 289 0.47 -13.93 20.73
N LEU A 290 0.49 -13.26 19.57
CA LEU A 290 -0.11 -11.94 19.41
C LEU A 290 -1.64 -12.00 19.54
N ALA A 291 -2.29 -12.95 18.88
CA ALA A 291 -3.75 -13.13 18.94
C ALA A 291 -4.21 -13.39 20.39
N SER A 292 -3.47 -14.23 21.12
CA SER A 292 -3.75 -14.52 22.53
C SER A 292 -3.29 -13.42 23.50
N ALA A 293 -2.72 -12.31 23.03
CA ALA A 293 -2.20 -11.22 23.86
C ALA A 293 -3.27 -10.19 24.30
N SER A 294 -4.53 -10.35 23.88
CA SER A 294 -5.62 -9.42 24.12
C SER A 294 -5.97 -9.29 25.61
N ALA A 295 -6.31 -8.08 26.06
CA ALA A 295 -6.91 -7.84 27.37
C ALA A 295 -8.23 -8.63 27.55
N ALA A 296 -8.75 -8.63 28.77
CA ALA A 296 -10.04 -9.27 29.09
C ALA A 296 -11.22 -8.70 28.28
N SER A 297 -11.08 -7.49 27.73
CA SER A 297 -12.03 -6.87 26.81
C SER A 297 -12.08 -7.52 25.42
N GLY A 298 -11.11 -8.37 25.07
CA GLY A 298 -10.94 -8.94 23.73
C GLY A 298 -10.15 -8.04 22.76
N ALA A 299 -9.70 -6.87 23.21
CA ALA A 299 -8.87 -5.93 22.44
C ALA A 299 -7.44 -5.84 23.02
N TRP A 300 -6.53 -5.11 22.38
CA TRP A 300 -5.12 -5.06 22.80
C TRP A 300 -4.75 -3.71 23.41
N GLY A 301 -3.87 -3.75 24.40
CA GLY A 301 -3.13 -2.57 24.88
C GLY A 301 -1.67 -2.65 24.46
N GLY A 302 -0.87 -1.62 24.76
CA GLY A 302 0.54 -1.55 24.36
C GLY A 302 1.43 -2.71 24.85
N MET A 303 1.04 -3.40 25.93
CA MET A 303 1.74 -4.57 26.47
C MET A 303 0.88 -5.84 26.36
N PRO A 304 1.49 -7.03 26.25
CA PRO A 304 0.75 -8.28 26.25
C PRO A 304 -0.06 -8.45 27.54
N MET A 305 -1.32 -8.88 27.44
CA MET A 305 -2.22 -9.01 28.60
C MET A 305 -2.35 -7.71 29.41
N ALA A 306 -2.35 -6.55 28.73
CA ALA A 306 -2.60 -5.27 29.38
C ALA A 306 -3.95 -5.28 30.10
N GLU A 307 -4.03 -4.56 31.23
CA GLU A 307 -5.29 -4.40 31.97
C GLU A 307 -6.30 -3.55 31.19
N ALA A 308 -5.82 -2.53 30.49
CA ALA A 308 -6.60 -1.68 29.59
C ALA A 308 -6.18 -1.94 28.14
N ALA A 309 -7.17 -2.07 27.26
CA ALA A 309 -6.97 -2.07 25.82
C ALA A 309 -7.10 -0.64 25.28
N ASP A 310 -6.46 -0.38 24.15
CA ASP A 310 -6.47 0.92 23.47
C ASP A 310 -6.66 0.77 21.96
N GLY A 311 -7.21 1.81 21.32
CA GLY A 311 -7.56 1.82 19.90
C GLY A 311 -6.35 1.74 18.98
N ASP A 312 -5.23 2.36 19.35
CA ASP A 312 -4.00 2.40 18.56
C ASP A 312 -3.36 1.00 18.47
N SER A 313 -3.15 0.37 19.62
CA SER A 313 -2.63 -0.98 19.74
C SER A 313 -3.56 -1.98 19.06
N THR A 314 -4.87 -1.86 19.27
CA THR A 314 -5.87 -2.74 18.63
C THR A 314 -5.85 -2.60 17.11
N GLY A 315 -5.86 -1.37 16.59
CA GLY A 315 -5.80 -1.12 15.14
C GLY A 315 -4.52 -1.67 14.51
N LEU A 316 -3.36 -1.48 15.13
CA LEU A 316 -2.09 -2.03 14.65
C LEU A 316 -2.05 -3.56 14.69
N VAL A 317 -2.60 -4.18 15.74
CA VAL A 317 -2.69 -5.65 15.83
C VAL A 317 -3.59 -6.22 14.76
N LEU A 318 -4.75 -5.60 14.48
CA LEU A 318 -5.63 -6.04 13.41
C LEU A 318 -4.92 -6.01 12.04
N GLN A 319 -4.12 -4.97 11.76
CA GLN A 319 -3.27 -4.93 10.58
C GLN A 319 -2.25 -6.08 10.54
N ALA A 320 -1.56 -6.36 11.65
CA ALA A 320 -0.58 -7.45 11.73
C ALA A 320 -1.22 -8.83 11.55
N LEU A 321 -2.37 -9.08 12.17
CA LEU A 321 -3.12 -10.33 12.05
C LEU A 321 -3.66 -10.51 10.62
N ALA A 322 -4.22 -9.46 10.02
CA ALA A 322 -4.63 -9.45 8.62
C ALA A 322 -3.46 -9.77 7.68
N ALA A 323 -2.30 -9.13 7.89
CA ALA A 323 -1.09 -9.39 7.12
C ALA A 323 -0.61 -10.85 7.23
N ALA A 324 -0.83 -11.48 8.40
CA ALA A 324 -0.56 -12.89 8.65
C ALA A 324 -1.64 -13.86 8.11
N GLY A 325 -2.75 -13.34 7.56
CA GLY A 325 -3.83 -14.12 6.96
C GLY A 325 -5.00 -14.43 7.90
N ALA A 326 -5.12 -13.71 9.02
CA ALA A 326 -6.31 -13.80 9.86
C ALA A 326 -7.55 -13.28 9.11
N ARG A 327 -8.73 -13.79 9.50
CA ARG A 327 -10.03 -13.37 8.95
C ARG A 327 -10.92 -12.80 10.06
N ALA A 328 -11.89 -11.98 9.67
CA ALA A 328 -12.79 -11.29 10.59
C ALA A 328 -13.58 -12.24 11.52
N GLU A 329 -13.81 -13.49 11.09
CA GLU A 329 -14.58 -14.50 11.84
C GLU A 329 -13.75 -15.25 12.89
N GLN A 330 -12.42 -15.07 12.90
CA GLN A 330 -11.58 -15.71 13.92
C GLN A 330 -11.93 -15.16 15.30
N PRO A 331 -12.04 -15.99 16.35
CA PRO A 331 -12.59 -15.58 17.64
C PRO A 331 -11.93 -14.33 18.25
N GLU A 332 -10.60 -14.26 18.19
CA GLU A 332 -9.81 -13.16 18.74
C GLU A 332 -10.04 -11.85 17.94
N VAL A 333 -10.14 -11.96 16.61
CA VAL A 333 -10.43 -10.82 15.73
C VAL A 333 -11.89 -10.36 15.94
N ALA A 334 -12.84 -11.29 15.98
CA ALA A 334 -14.24 -10.99 16.19
C ALA A 334 -14.48 -10.31 17.56
N ALA A 335 -13.78 -10.74 18.61
CA ALA A 335 -13.84 -10.10 19.93
C ALA A 335 -13.34 -8.66 19.89
N ALA A 336 -12.21 -8.40 19.24
CA ALA A 336 -11.68 -7.04 19.08
C ALA A 336 -12.61 -6.14 18.25
N LEU A 337 -13.18 -6.67 17.16
CA LEU A 337 -14.17 -5.96 16.36
C LEU A 337 -15.43 -5.61 17.17
N SER A 338 -15.89 -6.51 18.05
CA SER A 338 -17.00 -6.23 18.97
C SER A 338 -16.64 -5.17 20.01
N TRP A 339 -15.41 -5.16 20.51
CA TRP A 339 -14.93 -4.10 21.40
C TRP A 339 -14.93 -2.74 20.69
N LEU A 340 -14.40 -2.68 19.46
CA LEU A 340 -14.38 -1.47 18.63
C LEU A 340 -15.78 -0.89 18.37
N GLU A 341 -16.79 -1.74 18.15
CA GLU A 341 -18.17 -1.26 18.01
C GLU A 341 -18.66 -0.45 19.21
N GLY A 342 -18.21 -0.81 20.43
CA GLY A 342 -18.50 -0.08 21.66
C GLY A 342 -17.71 1.22 21.82
N MET A 343 -16.64 1.38 21.06
CA MET A 343 -15.76 2.56 21.08
C MET A 343 -16.17 3.65 20.07
N ARG A 344 -17.11 3.34 19.17
CA ARG A 344 -17.65 4.30 18.18
C ARG A 344 -18.24 5.53 18.85
N GLN A 345 -17.98 6.70 18.28
CA GLN A 345 -18.47 7.98 18.76
C GLN A 345 -19.44 8.63 17.77
N ALA A 346 -20.25 9.57 18.26
CA ALA A 346 -21.28 10.22 17.44
C ALA A 346 -20.73 11.09 16.31
N ASP A 347 -19.43 11.42 16.34
CA ASP A 347 -18.71 12.14 15.29
C ASP A 347 -18.14 11.22 14.19
N GLY A 348 -18.38 9.92 14.28
CA GLY A 348 -17.89 8.90 13.36
C GLY A 348 -16.54 8.29 13.76
N GLY A 349 -15.81 8.90 14.71
CA GLY A 349 -14.51 8.41 15.15
C GLY A 349 -14.60 7.31 16.21
N PHE A 350 -13.43 6.85 16.66
CA PHE A 350 -13.30 5.91 17.76
C PHE A 350 -12.57 6.55 18.94
N ALA A 351 -13.03 6.24 20.15
CA ALA A 351 -12.32 6.59 21.36
C ALA A 351 -11.07 5.72 21.58
N HIS A 352 -10.11 6.23 22.36
CA HIS A 352 -8.81 5.59 22.59
C HIS A 352 -8.91 4.40 23.55
N GLU A 353 -9.20 4.62 24.82
CA GLU A 353 -9.25 3.56 25.84
C GLU A 353 -10.67 3.34 26.35
N ARG A 354 -11.44 4.43 26.51
CA ARG A 354 -12.80 4.39 27.05
C ARG A 354 -13.76 5.25 26.23
N PRO A 355 -15.05 4.88 26.15
CA PRO A 355 -16.03 5.64 25.38
C PRO A 355 -16.12 7.13 25.76
N GLU A 356 -15.79 7.50 27.00
CA GLU A 356 -15.79 8.89 27.46
C GLU A 356 -14.61 9.74 26.96
N ASP A 357 -13.55 9.14 26.42
CA ASP A 357 -12.33 9.86 26.00
C ASP A 357 -12.58 10.71 24.74
N GLY A 358 -13.70 10.48 24.04
CA GLY A 358 -13.98 11.08 22.74
C GLY A 358 -13.06 10.56 21.64
N SER A 359 -13.34 10.94 20.40
CA SER A 359 -12.57 10.48 19.25
C SER A 359 -11.22 11.17 19.13
N ASN A 360 -10.20 10.42 18.71
CA ASN A 360 -8.96 10.98 18.19
C ASN A 360 -8.59 10.38 16.82
N LEU A 361 -7.75 11.12 16.09
CA LEU A 361 -7.39 10.81 14.72
C LEU A 361 -6.55 9.54 14.60
N ASN A 362 -5.50 9.41 15.42
CA ASN A 362 -4.52 8.33 15.30
C ASN A 362 -5.14 6.96 15.57
N ALA A 363 -5.91 6.83 16.66
CA ALA A 363 -6.67 5.63 16.98
C ALA A 363 -7.63 5.30 15.84
N THR A 364 -8.44 6.28 15.40
CA THR A 364 -9.41 6.07 14.31
C THR A 364 -8.72 5.62 13.03
N ALA A 365 -7.58 6.22 12.68
CA ALA A 365 -6.83 5.89 11.48
C ALA A 365 -6.24 4.48 11.54
N LEU A 366 -5.63 4.07 12.67
CA LEU A 366 -5.09 2.72 12.82
C LEU A 366 -6.20 1.66 12.82
N ILE A 367 -7.36 1.97 13.39
CA ILE A 367 -8.56 1.11 13.34
C ILE A 367 -9.06 0.96 11.91
N VAL A 368 -9.22 2.06 11.16
CA VAL A 368 -9.63 2.04 9.74
C VAL A 368 -8.68 1.18 8.92
N GLN A 369 -7.37 1.34 9.10
CA GLN A 369 -6.38 0.50 8.42
C GLN A 369 -6.51 -0.98 8.82
N GLY A 370 -6.80 -1.28 10.09
CA GLY A 370 -7.08 -2.64 10.55
C GLY A 370 -8.32 -3.27 9.88
N LEU A 371 -9.42 -2.50 9.79
CA LEU A 371 -10.65 -2.92 9.09
C LEU A 371 -10.38 -3.22 7.61
N ILE A 372 -9.70 -2.31 6.91
CA ILE A 372 -9.31 -2.48 5.51
C ILE A 372 -8.44 -3.72 5.33
N GLY A 373 -7.49 -3.96 6.24
CA GLY A 373 -6.61 -5.13 6.20
C GLY A 373 -7.40 -6.45 6.28
N LEU A 374 -8.48 -6.47 7.07
CA LEU A 374 -9.38 -7.62 7.18
C LEU A 374 -10.38 -7.75 6.02
N GLY A 375 -10.34 -6.84 5.04
CA GLY A 375 -11.28 -6.79 3.93
C GLY A 375 -12.66 -6.25 4.32
N LEU A 376 -12.75 -5.52 5.43
CA LEU A 376 -13.98 -4.88 5.90
C LEU A 376 -14.06 -3.45 5.37
N ASP A 377 -15.26 -3.03 4.95
CA ASP A 377 -15.53 -1.66 4.53
C ASP A 377 -15.67 -0.75 5.77
N PRO A 378 -14.81 0.26 5.97
CA PRO A 378 -14.95 1.22 7.08
C PRO A 378 -16.24 2.04 7.03
N SER A 379 -16.90 2.13 5.89
CA SER A 379 -18.17 2.85 5.71
C SER A 379 -19.40 2.00 6.05
N ASP A 380 -19.23 0.72 6.36
CA ASP A 380 -20.34 -0.18 6.72
C ASP A 380 -21.15 0.37 7.92
N PRO A 381 -22.49 0.25 7.93
CA PRO A 381 -23.33 0.67 9.06
C PRO A 381 -22.93 0.13 10.44
N ARG A 382 -22.20 -0.98 10.48
CA ARG A 382 -21.56 -1.52 11.68
C ARG A 382 -20.55 -0.56 12.31
N TRP A 383 -19.93 0.32 11.52
CA TRP A 383 -18.91 1.27 11.95
C TRP A 383 -19.43 2.70 12.02
N THR A 384 -20.56 3.00 11.38
CA THR A 384 -21.16 4.34 11.40
C THR A 384 -21.91 4.63 12.69
N ARG A 385 -22.03 5.91 13.05
CA ARG A 385 -22.87 6.39 14.16
C ARG A 385 -23.37 7.80 13.85
N VAL A 386 -24.69 8.01 13.93
CA VAL A 386 -25.35 9.28 13.52
C VAL A 386 -24.96 9.65 12.08
N ASP A 387 -25.08 8.67 11.17
CA ASP A 387 -24.81 8.78 9.73
C ASP A 387 -23.40 9.30 9.39
N ARG A 388 -22.42 9.09 10.28
CA ARG A 388 -21.01 9.40 10.05
C ARG A 388 -20.15 8.15 10.17
N SER A 389 -19.33 7.93 9.16
CA SER A 389 -18.32 6.87 9.12
C SER A 389 -17.01 7.31 9.79
N PRO A 390 -16.11 6.36 10.11
CA PRO A 390 -14.73 6.65 10.48
C PRO A 390 -13.97 7.48 9.44
N LEU A 391 -14.24 7.30 8.15
CA LEU A 391 -13.63 8.11 7.08
C LEU A 391 -14.14 9.55 7.08
N ASP A 392 -15.42 9.77 7.43
CA ASP A 392 -15.99 11.11 7.62
C ASP A 392 -15.33 11.82 8.80
N TYR A 393 -15.11 11.10 9.90
CA TYR A 393 -14.38 11.64 11.04
C TYR A 393 -12.97 12.08 10.63
N LEU A 394 -12.16 11.20 10.04
CA LEU A 394 -10.79 11.52 9.60
C LEU A 394 -10.77 12.75 8.68
N THR A 395 -11.70 12.81 7.74
CA THR A 395 -11.81 13.94 6.81
C THR A 395 -12.23 15.23 7.51
N SER A 396 -13.12 15.15 8.51
CA SER A 396 -13.54 16.31 9.31
C SER A 396 -12.40 16.93 10.15
N ARG A 397 -11.31 16.18 10.36
CA ARG A 397 -10.11 16.66 11.07
C ARG A 397 -9.17 17.46 10.17
N GLN A 398 -9.38 17.45 8.86
CA GLN A 398 -8.57 18.20 7.92
C GLN A 398 -8.78 19.71 8.10
N GLN A 399 -7.66 20.42 8.14
CA GLN A 399 -7.61 21.87 8.26
C GLN A 399 -7.42 22.51 6.88
N PRO A 400 -7.63 23.83 6.74
CA PRO A 400 -7.53 24.52 5.45
C PRO A 400 -6.15 24.43 4.77
N ASP A 401 -5.09 24.20 5.54
CA ASP A 401 -3.71 24.03 5.06
C ASP A 401 -3.37 22.56 4.71
N GLY A 402 -4.33 21.65 4.82
CA GLY A 402 -4.20 20.23 4.51
C GLY A 402 -3.80 19.35 5.69
N ARG A 403 -3.30 19.92 6.79
CA ARG A 403 -2.90 19.14 7.97
C ARG A 403 -4.11 18.44 8.59
N LEU A 404 -3.87 17.29 9.19
CA LEU A 404 -4.87 16.58 9.96
C LEU A 404 -4.67 16.81 11.45
N GLN A 405 -5.72 17.29 12.11
CA GLN A 405 -5.64 17.65 13.52
C GLN A 405 -5.94 16.45 14.43
N PHE A 406 -5.06 16.19 15.40
CA PHE A 406 -5.15 15.03 16.31
C PHE A 406 -6.53 14.84 16.98
N ALA A 407 -7.05 15.86 17.67
CA ALA A 407 -8.35 15.84 18.36
C ALA A 407 -8.98 17.25 18.38
N ALA A 408 -10.29 17.33 18.67
CA ALA A 408 -11.06 18.58 18.58
C ALA A 408 -10.66 19.63 19.63
N GLU A 409 -10.21 19.17 20.80
CA GLU A 409 -9.76 20.00 21.92
C GLU A 409 -8.23 20.16 21.92
N PRO A 410 -7.67 21.21 22.56
CA PRO A 410 -6.24 21.44 22.56
C PRO A 410 -5.50 20.38 23.38
N VAL A 411 -4.94 19.39 22.68
CA VAL A 411 -3.98 18.42 23.22
C VAL A 411 -2.65 18.67 22.51
N GLU A 412 -1.53 18.69 23.25
CA GLU A 412 -0.17 18.81 22.70
C GLU A 412 0.26 17.49 22.04
N VAL A 413 -0.45 17.05 21.00
CA VAL A 413 -0.01 15.96 20.11
C VAL A 413 0.31 16.57 18.75
N SER A 414 1.39 16.08 18.14
CA SER A 414 1.86 16.60 16.86
C SER A 414 0.90 16.23 15.72
N ASP A 415 0.32 17.25 15.07
CA ASP A 415 -0.45 17.07 13.83
C ASP A 415 0.38 16.45 12.70
N LEU A 416 1.73 16.47 12.81
CA LEU A 416 2.62 15.73 11.92
C LEU A 416 2.34 14.23 12.01
N VAL A 417 2.30 13.67 13.22
CA VAL A 417 2.06 12.23 13.43
C VAL A 417 0.61 11.88 13.08
N ALA A 418 -0.34 12.75 13.41
CA ALA A 418 -1.73 12.58 13.01
C ALA A 418 -1.87 12.52 11.48
N SER A 419 -1.23 13.44 10.76
CA SER A 419 -1.23 13.46 9.29
C SER A 419 -0.55 12.23 8.69
N LEU A 420 0.58 11.79 9.27
CA LEU A 420 1.29 10.59 8.84
C LEU A 420 0.46 9.31 8.97
N GLN A 421 -0.32 9.17 10.04
CA GLN A 421 -1.12 7.97 10.29
C GLN A 421 -2.51 8.03 9.65
N GLY A 422 -3.09 9.23 9.52
CA GLY A 422 -4.38 9.45 8.87
C GLY A 422 -4.33 9.28 7.36
N LEU A 423 -3.21 9.66 6.72
CA LEU A 423 -3.10 9.61 5.26
C LEU A 423 -3.30 8.18 4.70
N PRO A 424 -2.61 7.12 5.15
CA PRO A 424 -2.85 5.76 4.64
C PRO A 424 -4.30 5.30 4.80
N ALA A 425 -4.94 5.63 5.94
CA ALA A 425 -6.34 5.28 6.20
C ALA A 425 -7.28 5.97 5.21
N MET A 426 -7.11 7.27 4.97
CA MET A 426 -7.90 8.05 4.02
C MET A 426 -7.62 7.68 2.55
N ALA A 427 -6.42 7.14 2.27
CA ALA A 427 -6.09 6.55 0.98
C ALA A 427 -6.69 5.13 0.80
N GLY A 428 -7.42 4.62 1.79
CA GLY A 428 -8.04 3.29 1.74
C GLY A 428 -7.01 2.15 1.77
N ARG A 429 -5.93 2.31 2.53
CA ARG A 429 -4.82 1.33 2.57
C ARG A 429 -4.56 0.84 3.98
N SER A 430 -4.10 -0.40 4.06
CA SER A 430 -3.62 -1.04 5.29
C SER A 430 -2.16 -1.45 5.15
N MET A 431 -1.45 -1.57 6.26
CA MET A 431 -0.11 -2.16 6.26
C MET A 431 -0.17 -3.70 6.25
N PRO A 432 0.83 -4.37 5.65
CA PRO A 432 1.92 -3.78 4.88
C PRO A 432 1.48 -3.40 3.46
N LEU A 433 2.04 -2.30 2.95
CA LEU A 433 1.96 -2.00 1.52
C LEU A 433 3.00 -2.84 0.77
N ALA A 434 2.53 -3.80 -0.03
CA ALA A 434 3.40 -4.63 -0.84
C ALA A 434 4.15 -3.77 -1.87
N GLY A 435 5.48 -3.78 -1.80
CA GLY A 435 6.31 -3.17 -2.83
C GLY A 435 6.26 -4.00 -4.12
N ARG A 436 6.31 -3.33 -5.29
CA ARG A 436 6.37 -3.98 -6.62
C ARG A 436 7.43 -5.08 -6.70
N ARG A 437 8.58 -4.87 -6.04
CA ARG A 437 9.68 -5.85 -5.96
C ARG A 437 9.26 -7.14 -5.26
N VAL A 438 8.56 -7.08 -4.12
CA VAL A 438 8.13 -8.30 -3.40
C VAL A 438 7.06 -9.05 -4.17
N ALA A 439 6.12 -8.35 -4.82
CA ALA A 439 5.16 -8.98 -5.71
C ALA A 439 5.85 -9.71 -6.87
N VAL A 440 6.86 -9.08 -7.47
CA VAL A 440 7.71 -9.69 -8.51
C VAL A 440 8.49 -10.90 -7.97
N GLU A 441 9.07 -10.82 -6.78
CA GLU A 441 9.79 -11.95 -6.16
C GLU A 441 8.86 -13.11 -5.81
N ALA A 442 7.65 -12.83 -5.32
CA ALA A 442 6.63 -13.85 -5.05
C ALA A 442 6.12 -14.49 -6.35
N ALA A 443 5.86 -13.69 -7.39
CA ALA A 443 5.50 -14.19 -8.71
C ALA A 443 6.61 -15.06 -9.29
N ARG A 444 7.88 -14.63 -9.16
CA ARG A 444 9.05 -15.42 -9.55
C ARG A 444 9.11 -16.76 -8.81
N ASP A 445 8.91 -16.77 -7.51
CA ASP A 445 8.98 -17.98 -6.70
C ASP A 445 7.83 -18.95 -7.03
N TRP A 446 6.62 -18.43 -7.26
CA TRP A 446 5.50 -19.21 -7.76
C TRP A 446 5.78 -19.76 -9.17
N MET A 447 6.30 -18.94 -10.09
CA MET A 447 6.71 -19.36 -11.44
C MET A 447 7.80 -20.44 -11.39
N ARG A 448 8.74 -20.37 -10.44
CA ARG A 448 9.72 -21.44 -10.19
C ARG A 448 9.04 -22.76 -9.86
N GLU A 449 8.02 -22.74 -9.01
CA GLU A 449 7.21 -23.94 -8.68
C GLU A 449 6.42 -24.46 -9.89
N GLN A 450 6.19 -23.62 -10.89
CA GLN A 450 5.52 -24.00 -12.12
C GLN A 450 6.45 -24.68 -13.16
N ARG A 451 7.73 -24.93 -12.85
CA ARG A 451 8.65 -25.57 -13.81
C ARG A 451 8.51 -27.10 -13.82
N ASP A 452 8.45 -27.70 -15.01
CA ASP A 452 8.46 -29.16 -15.19
C ASP A 452 9.88 -29.73 -15.35
N VAL A 453 9.98 -31.04 -15.62
CA VAL A 453 11.28 -31.75 -15.73
C VAL A 453 11.99 -31.49 -17.06
N GLU A 454 11.27 -30.99 -18.07
CA GLU A 454 11.79 -30.57 -19.36
C GLU A 454 12.25 -29.10 -19.35
N GLY A 455 11.83 -28.32 -18.34
CA GLY A 455 12.19 -26.93 -18.14
C GLY A 455 11.15 -25.91 -18.58
N ALA A 456 9.96 -26.35 -19.01
CA ALA A 456 8.83 -25.50 -19.39
C ALA A 456 8.03 -25.01 -18.16
N PHE A 457 7.21 -23.97 -18.33
CA PHE A 457 6.31 -23.44 -17.29
C PHE A 457 4.88 -24.00 -17.42
N LEU A 458 4.17 -24.22 -16.29
CA LEU A 458 2.78 -24.70 -16.26
C LEU A 458 1.84 -23.78 -17.06
N GLY A 459 1.07 -24.37 -18.00
CA GLY A 459 0.32 -23.62 -19.03
C GLY A 459 0.34 -24.25 -20.44
N PHE A 460 0.99 -25.41 -20.62
CA PHE A 460 0.83 -26.37 -21.73
C PHE A 460 1.01 -25.84 -23.17
N ASN A 461 1.98 -24.97 -23.45
CA ASN A 461 2.61 -24.86 -24.78
C ASN A 461 3.87 -23.96 -24.74
N PRO A 462 4.73 -24.00 -25.78
CA PRO A 462 5.90 -23.13 -25.86
C PRO A 462 5.55 -21.64 -25.78
N GLY A 463 4.37 -21.24 -26.26
CA GLY A 463 3.88 -19.87 -26.18
C GLY A 463 3.75 -19.34 -24.75
N ALA A 464 3.20 -20.14 -23.83
CA ALA A 464 3.10 -19.76 -22.42
C ALA A 464 4.47 -19.69 -21.73
N SER A 465 5.39 -20.58 -22.11
CA SER A 465 6.77 -20.52 -21.61
C SER A 465 7.50 -19.27 -22.11
N ILE A 466 7.25 -18.84 -23.35
CA ILE A 466 7.77 -17.56 -23.86
C ILE A 466 7.17 -16.37 -23.10
N ASP A 467 5.87 -16.38 -22.78
CA ASP A 467 5.26 -15.31 -21.96
C ASP A 467 5.91 -15.22 -20.58
N ALA A 468 6.16 -16.35 -19.93
CA ALA A 468 6.85 -16.40 -18.64
C ALA A 468 8.28 -15.82 -18.75
N VAL A 469 9.04 -16.19 -19.77
CA VAL A 469 10.38 -15.64 -20.06
C VAL A 469 10.32 -14.12 -20.24
N LEU A 470 9.40 -13.62 -21.05
CA LEU A 470 9.24 -12.19 -21.29
C LEU A 470 8.84 -11.44 -20.01
N ALA A 471 7.93 -12.01 -19.21
CA ALA A 471 7.53 -11.42 -17.93
C ALA A 471 8.69 -11.33 -16.94
N LEU A 472 9.51 -12.38 -16.83
CA LEU A 472 10.70 -12.41 -15.96
C LEU A 472 11.74 -11.39 -16.43
N ALA A 473 12.05 -11.36 -17.72
CA ALA A 473 13.00 -10.40 -18.29
C ALA A 473 12.51 -8.94 -18.12
N ALA A 474 11.21 -8.68 -18.35
CA ALA A 474 10.61 -7.36 -18.12
C ALA A 474 10.66 -6.94 -16.64
N ALA A 475 10.64 -7.91 -15.73
CA ALA A 475 10.83 -7.70 -14.31
C ALA A 475 12.32 -7.54 -13.89
N GLY A 476 13.26 -7.59 -14.84
CA GLY A 476 14.70 -7.54 -14.59
C GLY A 476 15.26 -8.79 -13.91
N LEU A 477 14.56 -9.93 -14.04
CA LEU A 477 14.95 -11.22 -13.49
C LEU A 477 15.52 -12.11 -14.59
N GLU A 478 16.60 -12.81 -14.28
CA GLU A 478 17.22 -13.79 -15.19
C GLU A 478 16.37 -15.06 -15.27
N PRO A 479 15.70 -15.35 -16.41
CA PRO A 479 14.79 -16.50 -16.50
C PRO A 479 15.52 -17.84 -16.32
N GLU A 480 16.77 -17.93 -16.79
CA GLU A 480 17.62 -19.13 -16.69
C GLU A 480 18.13 -19.39 -15.27
N ALA A 481 18.15 -18.37 -14.39
CA ALA A 481 18.58 -18.53 -13.02
C ALA A 481 17.52 -19.18 -12.11
N LEU A 482 16.31 -19.42 -12.63
CA LEU A 482 15.24 -20.10 -11.90
C LEU A 482 15.55 -21.59 -11.80
N GLY A 483 16.17 -22.03 -10.71
CA GLY A 483 16.40 -23.46 -10.45
C GLY A 483 15.10 -24.29 -10.39
N ALA A 484 15.24 -25.62 -10.42
CA ALA A 484 14.10 -26.52 -10.24
C ALA A 484 13.50 -26.43 -8.82
N PRO A 485 12.20 -26.75 -8.63
CA PRO A 485 11.57 -26.74 -7.31
C PRO A 485 12.29 -27.59 -6.25
N SER A 486 12.95 -28.68 -6.68
CA SER A 486 13.62 -29.67 -5.83
C SER A 486 15.15 -29.47 -5.68
N GLY A 487 15.72 -28.39 -6.21
CA GLY A 487 17.17 -28.12 -6.10
C GLY A 487 18.07 -28.98 -7.00
N GLY A 488 17.50 -29.67 -8.01
CA GLY A 488 18.22 -30.40 -9.04
C GLY A 488 18.44 -29.59 -10.33
N ALA A 489 19.33 -30.06 -11.20
CA ALA A 489 19.49 -29.50 -12.55
C ALA A 489 18.32 -29.97 -13.44
N VAL A 490 17.36 -29.08 -13.69
CA VAL A 490 16.38 -29.21 -14.78
C VAL A 490 16.94 -28.46 -15.99
N PRO A 491 16.71 -28.91 -17.24
CA PRO A 491 17.12 -28.16 -18.42
C PRO A 491 16.63 -26.71 -18.34
N GLY A 492 17.44 -25.76 -18.80
CA GLY A 492 17.06 -24.35 -18.90
C GLY A 492 15.82 -24.16 -19.78
N VAL A 493 15.04 -23.11 -19.56
CA VAL A 493 13.85 -22.83 -20.39
C VAL A 493 14.25 -22.57 -21.85
N ALA A 494 15.45 -22.03 -22.08
CA ALA A 494 16.07 -21.92 -23.40
C ALA A 494 16.27 -23.28 -24.06
N GLY A 495 16.67 -24.32 -23.31
CA GLY A 495 16.85 -25.67 -23.84
C GLY A 495 15.53 -26.28 -24.28
N TYR A 496 14.47 -26.13 -23.48
CA TYR A 496 13.12 -26.53 -23.86
C TYR A 496 12.64 -25.79 -25.12
N LEU A 497 12.70 -24.46 -25.11
CA LEU A 497 12.23 -23.65 -26.24
C LEU A 497 13.02 -23.93 -27.53
N ALA A 498 14.33 -24.16 -27.43
CA ALA A 498 15.16 -24.56 -28.56
C ALA A 498 14.74 -25.93 -29.11
N SER A 499 14.39 -26.89 -28.25
CA SER A 499 13.98 -28.24 -28.66
C SER A 499 12.66 -28.27 -29.45
N VAL A 500 11.80 -27.26 -29.23
CA VAL A 500 10.49 -27.12 -29.88
C VAL A 500 10.46 -25.98 -30.91
N ALA A 501 11.60 -25.33 -31.17
CA ALA A 501 11.66 -24.10 -31.96
C ALA A 501 11.08 -24.26 -33.37
N ALA A 502 11.48 -25.33 -34.07
CA ALA A 502 11.04 -25.59 -35.44
C ALA A 502 9.51 -25.82 -35.53
N ASP A 503 8.95 -26.63 -34.63
CA ASP A 503 7.51 -26.89 -34.59
C ASP A 503 6.72 -25.63 -34.24
N TYR A 504 7.18 -24.86 -33.24
CA TYR A 504 6.45 -23.69 -32.78
C TYR A 504 6.50 -22.54 -33.79
N ALA A 505 7.69 -22.19 -34.28
CA ALA A 505 7.85 -21.14 -35.28
C ALA A 505 7.13 -21.47 -36.60
N GLY A 506 7.08 -22.77 -36.97
CA GLY A 506 6.36 -23.26 -38.15
C GLY A 506 4.84 -23.05 -38.12
N ARG A 507 4.26 -22.67 -36.97
CA ARG A 507 2.81 -22.37 -36.85
C ARG A 507 2.42 -21.03 -37.47
N GLY A 508 3.39 -20.20 -37.82
CA GLY A 508 3.17 -18.95 -38.55
C GLY A 508 3.92 -17.75 -37.97
N PRO A 509 3.82 -16.59 -38.62
CA PRO A 509 4.65 -15.42 -38.31
C PRO A 509 4.47 -14.90 -36.88
N SER A 510 3.27 -15.04 -36.30
CA SER A 510 3.02 -14.67 -34.90
C SER A 510 3.80 -15.55 -33.92
N ALA A 511 3.86 -16.86 -34.16
CA ALA A 511 4.59 -17.79 -33.31
C ALA A 511 6.12 -17.61 -33.46
N ALA A 512 6.60 -17.42 -34.70
CA ALA A 512 8.01 -17.12 -34.97
C ALA A 512 8.45 -15.79 -34.33
N GLY A 513 7.63 -14.73 -34.45
CA GLY A 513 7.90 -13.44 -33.83
C GLY A 513 7.90 -13.50 -32.29
N LYS A 514 6.95 -14.24 -31.70
CA LYS A 514 6.91 -14.47 -30.25
C LYS A 514 8.16 -15.22 -29.78
N LEU A 515 8.53 -16.32 -30.43
CA LEU A 515 9.72 -17.08 -30.08
C LEU A 515 11.01 -16.27 -30.26
N SER A 516 11.08 -15.41 -31.28
CA SER A 516 12.21 -14.49 -31.47
C SER A 516 12.37 -13.54 -30.28
N ALA A 517 11.27 -12.93 -29.81
CA ALA A 517 11.29 -12.07 -28.62
C ALA A 517 11.72 -12.86 -27.36
N GLY A 518 11.24 -14.09 -27.21
CA GLY A 518 11.66 -15.00 -26.14
C GLY A 518 13.15 -15.33 -26.18
N ALA A 519 13.70 -15.67 -27.35
CA ALA A 519 15.11 -15.98 -27.54
C ALA A 519 16.00 -14.77 -27.15
N VAL A 520 15.62 -13.57 -27.59
CA VAL A 520 16.33 -12.33 -27.22
C VAL A 520 16.27 -12.07 -25.72
N ALA A 521 15.10 -12.28 -25.08
CA ALA A 521 14.94 -12.13 -23.63
C ALA A 521 15.78 -13.14 -22.81
N LEU A 522 16.15 -14.27 -23.42
CA LEU A 522 17.08 -15.26 -22.85
C LEU A 522 18.55 -14.96 -23.15
N GLY A 523 18.85 -13.89 -23.89
CA GLY A 523 20.19 -13.56 -24.36
C GLY A 523 20.70 -14.48 -25.47
N ALA A 524 19.83 -15.23 -26.15
CA ALA A 524 20.17 -16.09 -27.28
C ALA A 524 20.05 -15.34 -28.63
N ASP A 525 20.75 -15.84 -29.66
CA ASP A 525 20.64 -15.29 -31.02
C ASP A 525 19.39 -15.85 -31.73
N PRO A 526 18.39 -15.03 -32.11
CA PRO A 526 17.21 -15.51 -32.82
C PRO A 526 17.50 -16.02 -34.23
N ARG A 527 18.67 -15.74 -34.82
CA ARG A 527 19.09 -16.29 -36.12
C ARG A 527 19.60 -17.73 -36.05
N ASP A 528 19.92 -18.20 -34.85
CA ASP A 528 20.36 -19.57 -34.59
C ASP A 528 19.83 -20.05 -33.24
N PHE A 529 18.53 -20.35 -33.20
CA PHE A 529 17.85 -20.81 -31.99
C PHE A 529 17.26 -22.20 -32.21
N GLY A 530 17.86 -23.22 -31.60
CA GLY A 530 17.46 -24.62 -31.82
C GLY A 530 17.69 -25.11 -33.25
N GLY A 531 18.64 -24.51 -33.98
CA GLY A 531 18.92 -24.80 -35.39
C GLY A 531 17.91 -24.17 -36.37
N VAL A 532 17.16 -23.16 -35.93
CA VAL A 532 16.19 -22.42 -36.74
C VAL A 532 16.57 -20.93 -36.77
N ASP A 533 16.54 -20.33 -37.95
CA ASP A 533 16.56 -18.86 -38.10
C ASP A 533 15.13 -18.34 -37.97
N LEU A 534 14.82 -17.73 -36.82
CA LEU A 534 13.47 -17.27 -36.49
C LEU A 534 13.09 -15.95 -37.18
N VAL A 535 14.04 -15.30 -37.84
CA VAL A 535 13.88 -13.98 -38.48
C VAL A 535 14.15 -14.00 -39.99
N ALA A 536 14.24 -15.20 -40.59
CA ALA A 536 14.35 -15.42 -42.03
C ALA A 536 12.99 -15.32 -42.74
#